data_AF-A0AAU0S3L9-F1
#
_entry.id   AF-A0AAU0S3L9-F1
#
_cell.length_a   1.000
_cell.length_b   1.000
_cell.length_c   1.000
_cell.angle_alpha   90.00
_cell.angle_beta   90.00
_cell.angle_gamma   90.00
#
_symmetry.space_group_name_H-M   'P 1'
#
loop_
_entity.id
_entity.type
_entity.pdbx_description
1 polymer ?
#
loop_
_entity_poly.entity_id
_entity_poly.type
_entity_poly.pdbx_seq_one_letter_code
_entity_poly.pdbx_strand_id
1 'polypeptide(L)'
;MNINASIIDQRVDGIKEEIRERAQSELGCQHDETKLKSLAFVYFSVRTMLDLEPDEAFDCVTDRSQDFGVDAMHITEVVDGEFGVTLFQAKYKAKLDATSNFEERSIDSLINAIKYIFDPHARLAAINDRLAVKVAEVRSMIRDGHIPRVRVIACNNGLRWNKSADEAIARAAFGDQVSWDYVNHDILLSILQRIKHIDTTLRLTGKATVEDMHYSRVCIGRVPVSEIANLMKTHGERLLERNIRRYLSLHGNRVNEGIRNTLLSPYSSNFYFFNNGITLVCNDFSYNALQNSNFQVKIENLQIVNGGQTCMTILKTSEELEISGQHLPEDASVLVRLYKLPKDDEDIFLQITHATNSQNPVDLKDLKSNDEKQKQLESHIQDFGFVYRRKRADGTGKPSDITHGTAAEALLSVWRHAPRQAKFFAREHFGKLYDVIFTAQLNGAQVITAVLIYRIA
;
A
#
# COMPACT_ATOMS: atom_id res chain seq x y z
N MET A 1 -24.12 -25.72 -17.25
CA MET A 1 -23.93 -24.27 -17.11
C MET A 1 -23.42 -24.04 -15.70
N ASN A 2 -22.25 -23.43 -15.57
CA ASN A 2 -21.64 -23.13 -14.28
C ASN A 2 -22.28 -21.84 -13.71
N ILE A 3 -22.89 -21.93 -12.53
CA ILE A 3 -23.62 -20.82 -11.89
C ILE A 3 -22.71 -19.60 -11.67
N ASN A 4 -21.48 -19.83 -11.22
CA ASN A 4 -20.52 -18.78 -10.93
C ASN A 4 -20.06 -18.07 -12.20
N ALA A 5 -19.81 -18.83 -13.27
CA ALA A 5 -19.50 -18.26 -14.58
C ALA A 5 -20.66 -17.40 -15.13
N SER A 6 -21.92 -17.81 -14.89
CA SER A 6 -23.11 -17.03 -15.28
C SER A 6 -23.27 -15.72 -14.50
N ILE A 7 -22.92 -15.69 -13.20
CA ILE A 7 -22.97 -14.45 -12.41
C ILE A 7 -21.93 -13.45 -12.91
N ILE A 8 -20.71 -13.92 -13.21
CA ILE A 8 -19.68 -13.07 -13.81
C ILE A 8 -20.13 -12.58 -15.19
N ASP A 9 -20.74 -13.44 -16.00
CA ASP A 9 -21.26 -13.06 -17.32
C ASP A 9 -22.25 -11.89 -17.25
N GLN A 10 -23.23 -11.98 -16.34
CA GLN A 10 -24.22 -10.91 -16.15
C GLN A 10 -23.57 -9.58 -15.70
N ARG A 11 -22.53 -9.64 -14.85
CA ARG A 11 -21.78 -8.44 -14.43
C ARG A 11 -20.97 -7.84 -15.57
N VAL A 12 -20.32 -8.68 -16.36
CA VAL A 12 -19.58 -8.25 -17.55
C VAL A 12 -20.51 -7.57 -18.53
N ASP A 13 -21.75 -8.04 -18.71
CA ASP A 13 -22.74 -7.38 -19.54
C ASP A 13 -23.16 -5.99 -19.00
N GLY A 14 -23.26 -5.80 -17.69
CA GLY A 14 -23.51 -4.48 -17.10
C GLY A 14 -22.33 -3.52 -17.33
N ILE A 15 -21.11 -3.98 -17.10
CA ILE A 15 -19.88 -3.22 -17.32
C ILE A 15 -19.69 -2.88 -18.80
N LYS A 16 -20.08 -3.77 -19.70
CA LYS A 16 -20.05 -3.54 -21.14
C LYS A 16 -20.84 -2.29 -21.53
N GLU A 17 -21.97 -2.05 -20.88
CA GLU A 17 -22.78 -0.84 -21.09
C GLU A 17 -22.08 0.40 -20.49
N GLU A 18 -21.51 0.28 -19.29
CA GLU A 18 -20.78 1.35 -18.58
C GLU A 18 -19.60 1.89 -19.40
N ILE A 19 -18.77 1.00 -19.96
CA ILE A 19 -17.54 1.38 -20.68
C ILE A 19 -17.77 1.65 -22.17
N ARG A 20 -18.99 1.48 -22.69
CA ARG A 20 -19.28 1.48 -24.13
C ARG A 20 -18.82 2.77 -24.81
N GLU A 21 -19.18 3.93 -24.26
CA GLU A 21 -18.87 5.22 -24.86
C GLU A 21 -17.35 5.47 -24.89
N ARG A 22 -16.65 5.25 -23.77
CA ARG A 22 -15.19 5.40 -23.69
C ARG A 22 -14.44 4.40 -24.58
N ALA A 23 -14.89 3.14 -24.63
CA ALA A 23 -14.29 2.14 -25.51
C ALA A 23 -14.45 2.49 -26.99
N GLN A 24 -15.54 3.15 -27.37
CA GLN A 24 -15.75 3.62 -28.74
C GLN A 24 -14.89 4.84 -29.07
N SER A 25 -14.73 5.78 -28.14
CA SER A 25 -13.95 7.01 -28.37
C SER A 25 -12.44 6.79 -28.29
N GLU A 26 -11.96 5.95 -27.37
CA GLU A 26 -10.54 5.83 -27.03
C GLU A 26 -9.87 4.57 -27.60
N LEU A 27 -10.63 3.49 -27.84
CA LEU A 27 -10.11 2.18 -28.26
C LEU A 27 -10.68 1.72 -29.61
N GLY A 28 -11.35 2.60 -30.36
CA GLY A 28 -11.80 2.34 -31.74
C GLY A 28 -12.74 1.13 -31.91
N CYS A 29 -13.37 0.66 -30.83
CA CYS A 29 -14.25 -0.52 -30.83
C CYS A 29 -15.63 -0.21 -31.43
N GLN A 30 -15.67 0.19 -32.70
CA GLN A 30 -16.92 0.47 -33.40
C GLN A 30 -17.62 -0.83 -33.80
N HIS A 31 -18.80 -1.07 -33.22
CA HIS A 31 -19.83 -2.03 -33.66
C HIS A 31 -19.54 -3.54 -33.49
N ASP A 32 -18.50 -3.94 -32.77
CA ASP A 32 -18.25 -5.36 -32.45
C ASP A 32 -18.59 -5.69 -30.98
N GLU A 33 -19.81 -6.17 -30.76
CA GLU A 33 -20.33 -6.57 -29.44
C GLU A 33 -19.48 -7.67 -28.77
N THR A 34 -18.83 -8.54 -29.55
CA THR A 34 -18.00 -9.63 -28.99
C THR A 34 -16.68 -9.09 -28.47
N LYS A 35 -16.07 -8.13 -29.19
CA LYS A 35 -14.87 -7.42 -28.73
C LYS A 35 -15.16 -6.57 -27.50
N LEU A 36 -16.29 -5.86 -27.49
CA LEU A 36 -16.68 -5.03 -26.35
C LEU A 36 -16.91 -5.89 -25.10
N LYS A 37 -17.58 -7.04 -25.22
CA LYS A 37 -17.78 -7.97 -24.10
C LYS A 37 -16.46 -8.55 -23.57
N SER A 38 -15.53 -8.86 -24.48
CA SER A 38 -14.20 -9.32 -24.08
C SER A 38 -13.41 -8.21 -23.36
N LEU A 39 -13.46 -6.97 -23.88
CA LEU A 39 -12.85 -5.80 -23.25
C LEU A 39 -13.41 -5.55 -21.84
N ALA A 40 -14.74 -5.62 -21.70
CA ALA A 40 -15.41 -5.52 -20.40
C ALA A 40 -14.92 -6.58 -19.41
N PHE A 41 -14.64 -7.80 -19.88
CA PHE A 41 -14.04 -8.82 -19.03
C PHE A 41 -12.62 -8.50 -18.59
N VAL A 42 -11.76 -7.94 -19.46
CA VAL A 42 -10.41 -7.49 -19.08
C VAL A 42 -10.49 -6.38 -18.04
N TYR A 43 -11.28 -5.33 -18.33
CA TYR A 43 -11.48 -4.21 -17.43
C TYR A 43 -12.02 -4.68 -16.05
N PHE A 44 -13.02 -5.56 -16.05
CA PHE A 44 -13.56 -6.15 -14.84
C PHE A 44 -12.51 -6.91 -14.04
N SER A 45 -11.68 -7.73 -14.70
CA SER A 45 -10.60 -8.48 -14.05
C SER A 45 -9.52 -7.57 -13.49
N VAL A 46 -9.12 -6.51 -14.21
CA VAL A 46 -8.14 -5.52 -13.75
C VAL A 46 -8.68 -4.79 -12.52
N ARG A 47 -9.88 -4.22 -12.63
CA ARG A 47 -10.55 -3.49 -11.54
C ARG A 47 -10.69 -4.36 -10.29
N THR A 48 -11.11 -5.62 -10.45
CA THR A 48 -11.34 -6.54 -9.32
C THR A 48 -10.04 -7.03 -8.70
N MET A 49 -9.00 -7.31 -9.50
CA MET A 49 -7.74 -7.86 -9.00
C MET A 49 -6.80 -6.81 -8.41
N LEU A 50 -6.86 -5.58 -8.93
CA LEU A 50 -6.01 -4.48 -8.48
C LEU A 50 -6.72 -3.50 -7.54
N ASP A 51 -8.04 -3.59 -7.39
CA ASP A 51 -8.84 -2.68 -6.55
C ASP A 51 -8.64 -1.20 -6.94
N LEU A 52 -8.67 -0.94 -8.25
CA LEU A 52 -8.48 0.39 -8.83
C LEU A 52 -9.81 1.09 -9.07
N GLU A 53 -9.79 2.42 -9.02
CA GLU A 53 -10.91 3.25 -9.44
C GLU A 53 -11.24 3.02 -10.94
N PRO A 54 -12.50 3.26 -11.36
CA PRO A 54 -12.93 3.02 -12.74
C PRO A 54 -12.01 3.62 -13.81
N ASP A 55 -11.55 4.87 -13.60
CA ASP A 55 -10.71 5.57 -14.56
C ASP A 55 -9.31 4.97 -14.65
N GLU A 56 -8.68 4.72 -13.50
CA GLU A 56 -7.35 4.10 -13.42
C GLU A 56 -7.35 2.67 -13.99
N ALA A 57 -8.41 1.90 -13.71
CA ALA A 57 -8.57 0.57 -14.24
C ALA A 57 -8.68 0.58 -15.78
N PHE A 58 -9.38 1.56 -16.35
CA PHE A 58 -9.54 1.68 -17.80
C PHE A 58 -8.24 2.11 -18.49
N ASP A 59 -7.46 2.99 -17.87
CA ASP A 59 -6.14 3.43 -18.37
C ASP A 59 -5.10 2.30 -18.36
N CYS A 60 -5.34 1.23 -17.61
CA CYS A 60 -4.51 0.02 -17.65
C CYS A 60 -4.78 -0.86 -18.87
N VAL A 61 -5.97 -0.78 -19.48
CA VAL A 61 -6.38 -1.68 -20.56
C VAL A 61 -5.76 -1.27 -21.89
N THR A 62 -5.29 -2.25 -22.66
CA THR A 62 -4.68 -2.05 -23.99
C THR A 62 -5.66 -2.43 -25.11
N ASP A 63 -5.45 -1.86 -26.30
CA ASP A 63 -6.25 -2.16 -27.48
C ASP A 63 -5.71 -3.40 -28.20
N ARG A 64 -6.43 -4.51 -28.03
CA ARG A 64 -6.14 -5.93 -28.34
C ARG A 64 -5.46 -6.25 -29.67
N SER A 65 -5.34 -5.32 -30.62
CA SER A 65 -4.57 -5.54 -31.84
C SER A 65 -3.08 -5.24 -31.60
N GLN A 66 -2.26 -6.28 -31.64
CA GLN A 66 -0.78 -6.24 -31.63
C GLN A 66 -0.09 -6.06 -30.25
N ASP A 67 -0.74 -6.45 -29.15
CA ASP A 67 -0.20 -6.21 -27.79
C ASP A 67 0.74 -7.29 -27.22
N PHE A 68 1.43 -8.10 -28.04
CA PHE A 68 2.29 -9.21 -27.56
C PHE A 68 1.59 -10.19 -26.58
N GLY A 69 0.26 -10.20 -26.55
CA GLY A 69 -0.54 -11.01 -25.63
C GLY A 69 -0.82 -10.37 -24.26
N VAL A 70 -0.46 -9.11 -24.04
CA VAL A 70 -0.82 -8.35 -22.82
C VAL A 70 -2.10 -7.57 -23.08
N ASP A 71 -3.18 -7.84 -22.35
CA ASP A 71 -4.45 -7.13 -22.50
C ASP A 71 -4.57 -5.92 -21.54
N ALA A 72 -3.75 -5.89 -20.47
CA ALA A 72 -3.63 -4.73 -19.58
C ALA A 72 -2.28 -4.70 -18.87
N MET A 73 -1.79 -3.51 -18.54
CA MET A 73 -0.56 -3.32 -17.78
C MET A 73 -0.70 -2.22 -16.73
N HIS A 74 -0.31 -2.53 -15.50
CA HIS A 74 -0.27 -1.61 -14.37
C HIS A 74 1.16 -1.51 -13.82
N ILE A 75 1.60 -0.30 -13.48
CA ILE A 75 2.95 0.00 -12.96
C ILE A 75 2.75 0.71 -11.62
N THR A 76 3.45 0.27 -10.58
CA THR A 76 3.42 0.96 -9.28
C THR A 76 4.52 1.99 -9.18
N GLU A 77 4.40 2.90 -8.22
CA GLU A 77 5.50 3.77 -7.84
C GLU A 77 6.72 2.98 -7.36
N VAL A 78 7.88 3.61 -7.48
CA VAL A 78 9.16 3.07 -6.97
C VAL A 78 9.19 3.18 -5.44
N VAL A 79 9.41 2.06 -4.77
CA VAL A 79 9.62 1.97 -3.33
C VAL A 79 10.93 1.23 -3.07
N ASP A 80 11.86 1.85 -2.35
CA ASP A 80 13.16 1.27 -1.98
C ASP A 80 14.01 0.73 -3.15
N GLY A 81 13.88 1.34 -4.33
CA GLY A 81 14.63 0.93 -5.53
C GLY A 81 13.96 -0.18 -6.32
N GLU A 82 12.80 -0.68 -5.88
CA GLU A 82 11.99 -1.66 -6.61
C GLU A 82 10.68 -1.03 -7.08
N PHE A 83 10.09 -1.55 -8.16
CA PHE A 83 8.75 -1.18 -8.61
C PHE A 83 8.01 -2.40 -9.15
N GLY A 84 6.70 -2.42 -8.95
CA GLY A 84 5.82 -3.49 -9.40
C GLY A 84 5.33 -3.26 -10.83
N VAL A 85 5.30 -4.30 -11.64
CA VAL A 85 4.61 -4.31 -12.94
C VAL A 85 3.66 -5.49 -12.98
N THR A 86 2.37 -5.22 -13.16
CA THR A 86 1.35 -6.27 -13.30
C THR A 86 0.90 -6.38 -14.75
N LEU A 87 1.08 -7.55 -15.35
CA LEU A 87 0.64 -7.88 -16.71
C LEU A 87 -0.61 -8.75 -16.65
N PHE A 88 -1.64 -8.38 -17.40
CA PHE A 88 -2.87 -9.16 -17.51
C PHE A 88 -3.01 -9.75 -18.90
N GLN A 89 -3.52 -10.98 -18.96
CA GLN A 89 -4.10 -11.54 -20.17
C GLN A 89 -5.41 -12.23 -19.84
N ALA A 90 -6.50 -11.78 -20.44
CA ALA A 90 -7.84 -12.28 -20.14
C ALA A 90 -8.55 -12.85 -21.38
N LYS A 91 -9.02 -14.10 -21.25
CA LYS A 91 -9.73 -14.82 -22.30
C LYS A 91 -11.15 -15.15 -21.82
N TYR A 92 -12.13 -14.43 -22.35
CA TYR A 92 -13.54 -14.73 -22.12
C TYR A 92 -14.05 -15.80 -23.10
N LYS A 93 -14.76 -16.82 -22.59
CA LYS A 93 -15.41 -17.86 -23.40
C LYS A 93 -16.93 -17.74 -23.26
N ALA A 94 -17.64 -17.60 -24.40
CA ALA A 94 -19.11 -17.48 -24.41
C ALA A 94 -19.82 -18.76 -23.93
N LYS A 95 -19.19 -19.93 -24.02
CA LYS A 95 -19.71 -21.17 -23.44
C LYS A 95 -19.40 -21.20 -21.94
N LEU A 96 -20.41 -20.92 -21.13
CA LEU A 96 -20.34 -20.87 -19.66
C LEU A 96 -20.41 -22.26 -19.00
N ASP A 97 -19.76 -23.25 -19.60
CA ASP A 97 -19.61 -24.59 -19.04
C ASP A 97 -18.41 -24.71 -18.08
N ALA A 98 -17.53 -23.71 -18.08
CA ALA A 98 -16.31 -23.62 -17.27
C ALA A 98 -15.32 -24.79 -17.46
N THR A 99 -15.35 -25.46 -18.63
CA THR A 99 -14.49 -26.62 -18.92
C THR A 99 -13.27 -26.30 -19.78
N SER A 100 -13.23 -25.09 -20.37
CA SER A 100 -12.16 -24.68 -21.27
C SER A 100 -10.90 -24.27 -20.50
N ASN A 101 -9.75 -24.87 -20.85
CA ASN A 101 -8.46 -24.48 -20.29
C ASN A 101 -8.01 -23.11 -20.84
N PHE A 102 -7.22 -22.38 -20.05
CA PHE A 102 -6.46 -21.23 -20.56
C PHE A 102 -5.45 -21.69 -21.62
N GLU A 103 -5.39 -20.98 -22.74
CA GLU A 103 -4.67 -21.42 -23.94
C GLU A 103 -3.15 -21.34 -23.74
N GLU A 104 -2.44 -22.44 -24.02
CA GLU A 104 -0.97 -22.54 -23.89
C GLU A 104 -0.23 -21.47 -24.72
N ARG A 105 -0.67 -21.21 -25.95
CA ARG A 105 -0.11 -20.16 -26.82
C ARG A 105 -0.17 -18.76 -26.20
N SER A 106 -1.16 -18.52 -25.33
CA SER A 106 -1.30 -17.25 -24.63
C SER A 106 -0.21 -17.10 -23.56
N ILE A 107 0.11 -18.18 -22.83
CA ILE A 107 1.23 -18.22 -21.89
C ILE A 107 2.57 -18.00 -22.60
N ASP A 108 2.79 -18.63 -23.76
CA ASP A 108 4.01 -18.39 -24.56
C ASP A 108 4.14 -16.92 -24.99
N SER A 109 3.00 -16.29 -25.32
CA SER A 109 2.96 -14.87 -25.68
C SER A 109 3.37 -13.99 -24.48
N LEU A 110 2.86 -14.27 -23.28
CA LEU A 110 3.26 -13.57 -22.05
C LEU A 110 4.73 -13.77 -21.70
N ILE A 111 5.27 -14.99 -21.86
CA ILE A 111 6.70 -15.27 -21.66
C ILE A 111 7.54 -14.39 -22.60
N ASN A 112 7.13 -14.29 -23.86
CA ASN A 112 7.80 -13.42 -24.81
C ASN A 112 7.64 -11.95 -24.42
N ALA A 113 6.44 -11.51 -24.03
CA ALA A 113 6.20 -10.14 -23.60
C ALA A 113 7.15 -9.73 -22.45
N ILE A 114 7.35 -10.58 -21.44
CA ILE A 114 8.32 -10.30 -20.36
C ILE A 114 9.74 -10.12 -20.93
N LYS A 115 10.19 -11.03 -21.80
CA LYS A 115 11.53 -10.95 -22.39
C LYS A 115 11.76 -9.65 -23.16
N TYR A 116 10.75 -9.15 -23.87
CA TYR A 116 10.87 -7.95 -24.69
C TYR A 116 10.60 -6.66 -23.90
N ILE A 117 9.61 -6.61 -23.02
CA ILE A 117 9.21 -5.38 -22.30
C ILE A 117 10.33 -4.92 -21.37
N PHE A 118 10.91 -5.84 -20.61
CA PHE A 118 11.89 -5.54 -19.56
C PHE A 118 13.34 -5.49 -20.07
N ASP A 119 13.61 -5.81 -21.33
CA ASP A 119 14.91 -5.58 -21.96
C ASP A 119 14.95 -4.17 -22.59
N PRO A 120 15.74 -3.22 -22.03
CA PRO A 120 15.83 -1.86 -22.54
C PRO A 120 16.39 -1.76 -23.98
N HIS A 121 17.10 -2.79 -24.45
CA HIS A 121 17.76 -2.83 -25.75
C HIS A 121 16.95 -3.59 -26.81
N ALA A 122 15.93 -4.34 -26.39
CA ALA A 122 15.10 -5.09 -27.31
C ALA A 122 14.23 -4.15 -28.18
N ARG A 123 14.21 -4.43 -29.49
CA ARG A 123 13.33 -3.72 -30.44
C ARG A 123 11.93 -4.35 -30.40
N LEU A 124 10.95 -3.56 -30.01
CA LEU A 124 9.54 -3.94 -30.10
C LEU A 124 9.05 -3.58 -31.50
N ALA A 125 8.63 -4.57 -32.29
CA ALA A 125 7.93 -4.34 -33.54
C ALA A 125 6.44 -4.19 -33.26
N ALA A 126 5.81 -3.14 -33.80
CA ALA A 126 4.36 -2.89 -33.81
C ALA A 126 3.65 -3.23 -32.47
N ILE A 127 3.84 -2.36 -31.48
CA ILE A 127 3.09 -2.33 -30.22
C ILE A 127 2.04 -1.22 -30.27
N ASN A 128 0.93 -1.38 -29.57
CA ASN A 128 -0.06 -0.32 -29.41
C ASN A 128 0.53 0.92 -28.70
N ASP A 129 0.07 2.12 -29.07
CA ASP A 129 0.54 3.38 -28.49
C ASP A 129 0.39 3.45 -26.96
N ARG A 130 -0.72 2.94 -26.39
CA ARG A 130 -0.91 2.89 -24.93
C ARG A 130 0.10 1.98 -24.25
N LEU A 131 0.30 0.79 -24.82
CA LEU A 131 1.29 -0.15 -24.30
C LEU A 131 2.70 0.43 -24.47
N ALA A 132 2.99 1.10 -25.57
CA ALA A 132 4.29 1.72 -25.86
C ALA A 132 4.67 2.78 -24.81
N VAL A 133 3.72 3.63 -24.40
CA VAL A 133 3.95 4.62 -23.34
C VAL A 133 4.34 3.94 -22.02
N LYS A 134 3.56 2.95 -21.58
CA LYS A 134 3.83 2.22 -20.34
C LYS A 134 5.12 1.39 -20.41
N VAL A 135 5.43 0.78 -21.55
CA VAL A 135 6.71 0.06 -21.73
C VAL A 135 7.90 1.01 -21.72
N ALA A 136 7.76 2.21 -22.31
CA ALA A 136 8.81 3.22 -22.27
C ALA A 136 9.08 3.70 -20.83
N GLU A 137 8.02 3.84 -20.02
CA GLU A 137 8.10 4.15 -18.60
C GLU A 137 8.86 3.06 -17.81
N VAL A 138 8.45 1.79 -17.94
CA VAL A 138 9.15 0.65 -17.31
C VAL A 138 10.63 0.63 -17.69
N ARG A 139 10.94 0.77 -18.99
CA ARG A 139 12.33 0.77 -19.46
C ARG A 139 13.12 1.97 -18.96
N SER A 140 12.48 3.11 -18.72
CA SER A 140 13.13 4.27 -18.11
C SER A 140 13.53 3.96 -16.67
N MET A 141 12.59 3.43 -15.87
CA MET A 141 12.86 3.07 -14.49
C MET A 141 13.99 2.04 -14.37
N ILE A 142 14.06 1.06 -15.29
CA ILE A 142 15.16 0.08 -15.36
C ILE A 142 16.50 0.75 -15.67
N ARG A 143 16.54 1.68 -16.65
CA ARG A 143 17.77 2.43 -16.96
C ARG A 143 18.23 3.30 -15.80
N ASP A 144 17.30 3.79 -14.99
CA ASP A 144 17.58 4.57 -13.78
C ASP A 144 18.08 3.70 -12.61
N GLY A 145 18.16 2.37 -12.81
CA GLY A 145 18.71 1.42 -11.84
C GLY A 145 17.68 0.81 -10.90
N HIS A 146 16.38 0.99 -11.17
CA HIS A 146 15.31 0.36 -10.39
C HIS A 146 15.07 -1.08 -10.82
N ILE A 147 14.69 -1.92 -9.88
CA ILE A 147 14.49 -3.36 -10.09
C ILE A 147 12.98 -3.65 -10.27
N PRO A 148 12.55 -4.20 -11.42
CA PRO A 148 11.15 -4.56 -11.63
C PRO A 148 10.80 -5.87 -10.90
N ARG A 149 9.63 -5.87 -10.25
CA ARG A 149 8.95 -7.06 -9.74
C ARG A 149 7.70 -7.30 -10.58
N VAL A 150 7.69 -8.38 -11.34
CA VAL A 150 6.65 -8.64 -12.33
C VAL A 150 5.63 -9.63 -11.78
N ARG A 151 4.35 -9.27 -11.87
CA ARG A 151 3.23 -10.16 -11.55
C ARG A 151 2.45 -10.41 -12.83
N VAL A 152 2.32 -11.67 -13.23
CA VAL A 152 1.54 -12.05 -14.42
C VAL A 152 0.25 -12.71 -13.99
N ILE A 153 -0.86 -12.16 -14.48
CA ILE A 153 -2.21 -12.64 -14.17
C ILE A 153 -2.85 -13.13 -15.47
N ALA A 154 -3.00 -14.45 -15.57
CA ALA A 154 -3.72 -15.09 -16.67
C ALA A 154 -5.13 -15.45 -16.20
N CYS A 155 -6.13 -14.88 -16.88
CA CYS A 155 -7.52 -14.91 -16.46
C CYS A 155 -8.45 -15.50 -17.53
N ASN A 156 -9.37 -16.39 -17.14
CA ASN A 156 -10.48 -16.84 -17.99
C ASN A 156 -11.71 -17.18 -17.13
N ASN A 157 -12.79 -17.64 -17.76
CA ASN A 157 -13.96 -18.19 -17.10
C ASN A 157 -14.01 -19.73 -17.20
N GLY A 158 -12.87 -20.39 -16.97
CA GLY A 158 -12.73 -21.84 -17.13
C GLY A 158 -11.70 -22.48 -16.20
N LEU A 159 -10.91 -23.38 -16.77
CA LEU A 159 -9.87 -24.14 -16.07
C LEU A 159 -8.47 -23.56 -16.32
N ARG A 160 -7.56 -23.84 -15.38
CA ARG A 160 -6.15 -23.45 -15.46
C ARG A 160 -5.51 -24.09 -16.71
N TRP A 161 -4.46 -23.46 -17.23
CA TRP A 161 -3.67 -24.04 -18.32
C TRP A 161 -3.09 -25.42 -17.96
N ASN A 162 -2.66 -26.14 -18.99
CA ASN A 162 -2.16 -27.51 -18.90
C ASN A 162 -0.72 -27.58 -18.33
N LYS A 163 -0.24 -28.80 -18.06
CA LYS A 163 1.12 -29.05 -17.58
C LYS A 163 2.22 -28.57 -18.55
N SER A 164 1.96 -28.58 -19.86
CA SER A 164 2.92 -28.11 -20.87
C SER A 164 3.23 -26.61 -20.70
N ALA A 165 2.21 -25.80 -20.40
CA ALA A 165 2.40 -24.40 -20.09
C ALA A 165 3.19 -24.18 -18.78
N ASP A 166 3.00 -25.03 -17.75
CA ASP A 166 3.84 -24.98 -16.54
C ASP A 166 5.31 -25.29 -16.87
N GLU A 167 5.57 -26.26 -17.75
CA GLU A 167 6.92 -26.57 -18.22
C GLU A 167 7.51 -25.43 -19.06
N ALA A 168 6.71 -24.72 -19.85
CA ALA A 168 7.13 -23.52 -20.57
C ALA A 168 7.54 -22.38 -19.62
N ILE A 169 6.74 -22.11 -18.58
CA ILE A 169 7.04 -21.11 -17.54
C ILE A 169 8.33 -21.50 -16.80
N ALA A 170 8.47 -22.76 -16.40
CA ALA A 170 9.67 -23.25 -15.71
C ALA A 170 10.93 -23.11 -16.58
N ARG A 171 10.84 -23.42 -17.88
CA ARG A 171 11.94 -23.27 -18.84
C ARG A 171 12.34 -21.81 -19.08
N ALA A 172 11.41 -20.86 -18.92
CA ALA A 172 11.72 -19.45 -19.08
C ALA A 172 12.64 -18.90 -17.97
N ALA A 173 12.69 -19.57 -16.82
CA ALA A 173 13.68 -19.35 -15.75
C ALA A 173 13.81 -17.88 -15.28
N PHE A 174 12.69 -17.18 -15.14
CA PHE A 174 12.67 -15.77 -14.70
C PHE A 174 13.01 -15.55 -13.21
N GLY A 175 13.17 -16.62 -12.42
CA GLY A 175 13.49 -16.57 -10.99
C GLY A 175 12.42 -15.87 -10.15
N ASP A 176 12.81 -15.36 -8.97
CA ASP A 176 11.91 -14.74 -8.00
C ASP A 176 11.44 -13.32 -8.39
N GLN A 177 11.84 -12.84 -9.57
CA GLN A 177 11.41 -11.55 -10.09
C GLN A 177 10.04 -11.61 -10.76
N VAL A 178 9.56 -12.79 -11.16
CA VAL A 178 8.29 -12.96 -11.87
C VAL A 178 7.40 -13.97 -11.15
N SER A 179 6.21 -13.53 -10.73
CA SER A 179 5.15 -14.40 -10.19
C SER A 179 4.04 -14.64 -11.20
N TRP A 180 3.45 -15.83 -11.18
CA TRP A 180 2.39 -16.24 -12.10
C TRP A 180 1.14 -16.63 -11.33
N ASP A 181 0.06 -15.89 -11.54
CA ASP A 181 -1.25 -16.13 -10.93
C ASP A 181 -2.27 -16.54 -12.00
N TYR A 182 -3.08 -17.54 -11.65
CA TYR A 182 -4.24 -17.95 -12.43
C TYR A 182 -5.51 -17.48 -11.74
N VAL A 183 -6.38 -16.80 -12.48
CA VAL A 183 -7.63 -16.24 -11.96
C VAL A 183 -8.80 -16.73 -12.79
N ASN A 184 -9.75 -17.43 -12.16
CA ASN A 184 -10.98 -17.87 -12.81
C ASN A 184 -12.23 -17.15 -12.26
N HIS A 185 -13.41 -17.51 -12.79
CA HIS A 185 -14.70 -16.96 -12.33
C HIS A 185 -14.96 -17.23 -10.84
N ASP A 186 -14.48 -18.33 -10.27
CA ASP A 186 -14.63 -18.62 -8.83
C ASP A 186 -13.76 -17.69 -7.98
N ILE A 187 -12.52 -17.43 -8.40
CA ILE A 187 -11.62 -16.49 -7.73
C ILE A 187 -12.17 -15.07 -7.83
N LEU A 188 -12.59 -14.63 -9.01
CA LEU A 188 -13.19 -13.30 -9.21
C LEU A 188 -14.45 -13.12 -8.34
N LEU A 189 -15.35 -14.11 -8.31
CA LEU A 189 -16.49 -14.07 -7.40
C LEU A 189 -16.07 -14.11 -5.95
N SER A 190 -15.04 -14.88 -5.57
CA SER A 190 -14.57 -14.91 -4.18
C SER A 190 -14.01 -13.56 -3.76
N ILE A 191 -13.39 -12.80 -4.66
CA ILE A 191 -12.91 -11.43 -4.40
C ILE A 191 -14.10 -10.48 -4.30
N LEU A 192 -15.09 -10.60 -5.17
CA LEU A 192 -16.34 -9.82 -5.08
C LEU A 192 -17.17 -10.14 -3.82
N GLN A 193 -17.19 -11.41 -3.42
CA GLN A 193 -17.91 -11.91 -2.23
C GLN A 193 -17.07 -11.79 -0.96
N ARG A 194 -15.79 -11.41 -1.04
CA ARG A 194 -14.95 -11.10 0.12
C ARG A 194 -15.43 -9.86 0.87
N ILE A 195 -16.27 -9.03 0.24
CA ILE A 195 -17.21 -8.10 0.89
C ILE A 195 -18.31 -8.88 1.64
N LYS A 196 -17.92 -9.78 2.55
CA LYS A 196 -18.82 -10.35 3.55
C LYS A 196 -18.79 -9.43 4.75
N HIS A 197 -19.96 -8.89 5.12
CA HIS A 197 -20.13 -8.11 6.34
C HIS A 197 -19.50 -8.84 7.53
N ILE A 198 -18.58 -8.15 8.20
CA ILE A 198 -17.93 -8.67 9.40
C ILE A 198 -18.77 -8.24 10.58
N ASP A 199 -19.73 -9.09 10.96
CA ASP A 199 -20.50 -8.88 12.16
C ASP A 199 -19.74 -9.49 13.33
N THR A 200 -19.45 -8.67 14.34
CA THR A 200 -18.59 -9.09 15.46
C THR A 200 -18.95 -8.35 16.74
N THR A 201 -18.31 -8.73 17.84
CA THR A 201 -18.44 -8.03 19.12
C THR A 201 -17.06 -7.57 19.56
N LEU A 202 -16.97 -6.30 19.95
CA LEU A 202 -15.75 -5.68 20.46
C LEU A 202 -15.91 -5.37 21.94
N ARG A 203 -14.96 -5.83 22.76
CA ARG A 203 -14.91 -5.52 24.19
C ARG A 203 -14.08 -4.28 24.46
N LEU A 204 -14.72 -3.25 24.99
CA LEU A 204 -14.06 -2.05 25.50
C LEU A 204 -13.75 -2.22 26.99
N THR A 205 -12.71 -1.55 27.48
CA THR A 205 -12.35 -1.47 28.90
C THR A 205 -12.50 -0.05 29.44
N GLY A 206 -12.96 0.05 30.69
CA GLY A 206 -13.26 1.33 31.32
C GLY A 206 -14.48 2.02 30.71
N LYS A 207 -14.47 3.36 30.72
CA LYS A 207 -15.57 4.16 30.17
C LYS A 207 -15.45 4.26 28.65
N ALA A 208 -16.59 4.28 27.98
CA ALA A 208 -16.72 4.61 26.58
C ALA A 208 -17.65 5.82 26.45
N THR A 209 -17.38 6.67 25.48
CA THR A 209 -18.24 7.81 25.14
C THR A 209 -18.95 7.48 23.84
N VAL A 210 -20.28 7.57 23.85
CA VAL A 210 -21.09 7.40 22.66
C VAL A 210 -21.82 8.70 22.42
N GLU A 211 -21.62 9.28 21.24
CA GLU A 211 -22.25 10.53 20.83
C GLU A 211 -22.98 10.33 19.51
N ASP A 212 -24.20 10.89 19.45
CA ASP A 212 -24.94 11.06 18.22
C ASP A 212 -24.51 12.38 17.58
N MET A 213 -23.94 12.32 16.39
CA MET A 213 -23.47 13.48 15.63
C MET A 213 -24.18 13.52 14.27
N HIS A 214 -25.21 14.36 14.14
CA HIS A 214 -26.06 14.43 12.93
C HIS A 214 -26.62 13.05 12.53
N TYR A 215 -26.32 12.58 11.31
CA TYR A 215 -26.76 11.28 10.74
C TYR A 215 -25.83 10.11 11.11
N SER A 216 -24.83 10.33 11.97
CA SER A 216 -23.81 9.35 12.36
C SER A 216 -23.75 9.19 13.88
N ARG A 217 -23.33 8.01 14.33
CA ARG A 217 -23.08 7.71 15.75
C ARG A 217 -21.63 7.34 15.93
N VAL A 218 -20.99 7.87 16.97
CA VAL A 218 -19.58 7.62 17.27
C VAL A 218 -19.46 6.95 18.61
N CYS A 219 -18.65 5.89 18.70
CA CYS A 219 -18.23 5.28 19.97
C CYS A 219 -16.72 5.39 20.11
N ILE A 220 -16.25 5.97 21.22
CA ILE A 220 -14.84 6.15 21.52
C ILE A 220 -14.53 5.47 22.85
N GLY A 221 -13.50 4.62 22.87
CA GLY A 221 -13.05 3.98 24.10
C GLY A 221 -11.74 3.22 23.98
N ARG A 222 -11.34 2.60 25.09
CA ARG A 222 -10.13 1.77 25.17
C ARG A 222 -10.48 0.33 24.86
N VAL A 223 -9.63 -0.32 24.06
CA VAL A 223 -9.76 -1.74 23.74
C VAL A 223 -8.45 -2.45 24.11
N PRO A 224 -8.48 -3.60 24.80
CA PRO A 224 -7.30 -4.40 25.07
C PRO A 224 -6.59 -4.83 23.78
N VAL A 225 -5.26 -4.86 23.79
CA VAL A 225 -4.48 -5.30 22.63
C VAL A 225 -4.79 -6.76 22.28
N SER A 226 -5.06 -7.61 23.27
CA SER A 226 -5.50 -9.00 23.08
C SER A 226 -6.82 -9.11 22.31
N GLU A 227 -7.76 -8.19 22.51
CA GLU A 227 -9.03 -8.16 21.77
C GLU A 227 -8.78 -7.82 20.29
N ILE A 228 -7.87 -6.89 20.00
CA ILE A 228 -7.45 -6.57 18.63
C ILE A 228 -6.74 -7.76 17.97
N ALA A 229 -5.85 -8.45 18.71
CA ALA A 229 -5.18 -9.64 18.21
C ALA A 229 -6.19 -10.74 17.84
N ASN A 230 -7.17 -11.00 18.71
CA ASN A 230 -8.23 -11.98 18.45
C ASN A 230 -9.08 -11.58 17.24
N LEU A 231 -9.49 -10.32 17.17
CA LEU A 231 -10.26 -9.77 16.05
C LEU A 231 -9.52 -10.00 14.72
N MET A 232 -8.22 -9.71 14.69
CA MET A 232 -7.36 -9.93 13.53
C MET A 232 -7.11 -11.42 13.25
N LYS A 233 -6.97 -12.27 14.26
CA LYS A 233 -6.81 -13.73 14.10
C LYS A 233 -8.06 -14.38 13.49
N THR A 234 -9.25 -13.90 13.86
CA THR A 234 -10.53 -14.43 13.34
C THR A 234 -10.85 -13.97 11.93
N HIS A 235 -10.65 -12.68 11.62
CA HIS A 235 -11.10 -12.12 10.33
C HIS A 235 -9.95 -11.79 9.37
N GLY A 236 -8.71 -11.74 9.85
CA GLY A 236 -7.51 -11.52 9.05
C GLY A 236 -7.50 -10.17 8.35
N GLU A 237 -6.87 -10.16 7.18
CA GLU A 237 -6.79 -8.98 6.30
C GLU A 237 -8.14 -8.50 5.78
N ARG A 238 -9.22 -9.28 5.95
CA ARG A 238 -10.57 -8.89 5.51
C ARG A 238 -11.10 -7.65 6.22
N LEU A 239 -10.61 -7.39 7.43
CA LEU A 239 -10.91 -6.15 8.17
C LEU A 239 -10.22 -4.93 7.59
N LEU A 240 -9.18 -5.13 6.78
CA LEU A 240 -8.36 -4.07 6.19
C LEU A 240 -8.72 -3.83 4.71
N GLU A 241 -9.75 -4.47 4.19
CA GLU A 241 -10.05 -4.43 2.75
C GLU A 241 -10.38 -3.03 2.27
N ARG A 242 -11.10 -2.23 3.07
CA ARG A 242 -11.38 -0.82 2.77
C ARG A 242 -10.31 0.16 3.26
N ASN A 243 -9.14 -0.35 3.65
CA ASN A 243 -8.02 0.49 4.06
C ASN A 243 -7.18 0.86 2.84
N ILE A 244 -7.17 2.14 2.45
CA ILE A 244 -6.38 2.62 1.29
C ILE A 244 -4.87 2.35 1.48
N ARG A 245 -4.37 2.21 2.72
CA ARG A 245 -2.96 1.83 2.99
C ARG A 245 -2.66 0.34 2.81
N ARG A 246 -3.65 -0.50 2.52
CA ARG A 246 -3.43 -1.92 2.17
C ARG A 246 -2.46 -2.08 0.99
N TYR A 247 -2.44 -1.10 0.09
CA TYR A 247 -1.54 -1.08 -1.08
C TYR A 247 -0.10 -0.62 -0.79
N LEU A 248 0.16 0.02 0.37
CA LEU A 248 1.38 0.82 0.56
C LEU A 248 2.31 0.36 1.70
N SER A 249 1.99 -0.69 2.46
CA SER A 249 2.69 -0.87 3.74
C SER A 249 2.74 -2.29 4.30
N LEU A 250 3.41 -3.19 3.58
CA LEU A 250 4.02 -4.37 4.21
C LEU A 250 5.54 -4.22 4.44
N HIS A 251 6.17 -3.11 4.02
CA HIS A 251 7.64 -2.95 4.03
C HIS A 251 8.18 -1.74 4.80
N GLY A 252 7.41 -1.15 5.72
CA GLY A 252 7.90 -0.09 6.62
C GLY A 252 8.43 -0.64 7.96
N ASN A 253 9.73 -0.94 8.07
CA ASN A 253 10.29 -1.57 9.28
C ASN A 253 10.18 -0.70 10.55
N ARG A 254 10.35 0.62 10.48
CA ARG A 254 10.57 1.43 11.69
C ARG A 254 9.32 1.65 12.57
N VAL A 255 8.15 1.88 11.97
CA VAL A 255 6.90 2.08 12.71
C VAL A 255 6.46 0.76 13.35
N ASN A 256 6.52 -0.33 12.58
CA ASN A 256 6.21 -1.66 13.05
C ASN A 256 7.15 -2.10 14.18
N GLU A 257 8.45 -1.83 14.06
CA GLU A 257 9.43 -2.07 15.13
C GLU A 257 9.09 -1.27 16.40
N GLY A 258 8.71 0.01 16.29
CA GLY A 258 8.33 0.82 17.46
C GLY A 258 7.09 0.28 18.18
N ILE A 259 6.08 -0.15 17.44
CA ILE A 259 4.85 -0.76 17.98
C ILE A 259 5.19 -2.08 18.69
N ARG A 260 5.95 -2.96 18.02
CA ARG A 260 6.41 -4.24 18.59
C ARG A 260 7.24 -4.04 19.84
N ASN A 261 8.23 -3.14 19.79
CA ASN A 261 9.12 -2.85 20.92
C ASN A 261 8.34 -2.33 22.13
N THR A 262 7.30 -1.52 21.91
CA THR A 262 6.43 -1.05 23.00
C THR A 262 5.72 -2.21 23.69
N LEU A 263 5.14 -3.14 22.90
CA LEU A 263 4.43 -4.32 23.43
C LEU A 263 5.35 -5.28 24.20
N LEU A 264 6.62 -5.38 23.79
CA LEU A 264 7.61 -6.25 24.44
C LEU A 264 8.37 -5.55 25.58
N SER A 265 8.16 -4.24 25.77
CA SER A 265 8.86 -3.49 26.81
C SER A 265 8.19 -3.63 28.18
N PRO A 266 8.91 -3.36 29.28
CA PRO A 266 8.33 -3.22 30.63
C PRO A 266 7.29 -2.09 30.75
N TYR A 267 7.14 -1.25 29.72
CA TYR A 267 6.25 -0.10 29.68
C TYR A 267 5.05 -0.34 28.74
N SER A 268 4.62 -1.59 28.57
CA SER A 268 3.49 -2.00 27.71
C SER A 268 2.18 -1.26 28.01
N SER A 269 1.94 -0.88 29.27
CA SER A 269 0.82 -0.02 29.67
C SER A 269 0.78 1.33 28.93
N ASN A 270 1.93 1.83 28.47
CA ASN A 270 2.01 3.07 27.71
C ASN A 270 1.65 2.91 26.22
N PHE A 271 1.30 1.70 25.77
CA PHE A 271 0.88 1.43 24.39
C PHE A 271 -0.26 2.36 23.94
N TYR A 272 -1.17 2.69 24.86
CA TYR A 272 -2.26 3.64 24.61
C TYR A 272 -1.76 5.03 24.19
N PHE A 273 -0.63 5.49 24.75
CA PHE A 273 -0.07 6.81 24.49
C PHE A 273 0.89 6.83 23.29
N PHE A 274 1.51 5.70 22.96
CA PHE A 274 2.49 5.59 21.88
C PHE A 274 1.88 5.23 20.52
N ASN A 275 0.56 5.02 20.46
CA ASN A 275 -0.17 4.74 19.24
C ASN A 275 -1.26 5.78 19.00
N ASN A 276 -1.49 6.15 17.74
CA ASN A 276 -2.53 7.13 17.36
C ASN A 276 -3.97 6.59 17.51
N GLY A 277 -4.10 5.30 17.81
CA GLY A 277 -5.35 4.57 17.90
C GLY A 277 -5.73 3.86 16.61
N ILE A 278 -6.90 3.22 16.63
CA ILE A 278 -7.47 2.46 15.52
C ILE A 278 -8.81 3.12 15.18
N THR A 279 -9.04 3.36 13.90
CA THR A 279 -10.31 3.89 13.42
C THR A 279 -11.08 2.80 12.69
N LEU A 280 -12.28 2.55 13.18
CA LEU A 280 -13.21 1.55 12.73
C LEU A 280 -14.44 2.22 12.14
N VAL A 281 -15.01 1.63 11.09
CA VAL A 281 -16.33 1.99 10.59
C VAL A 281 -17.24 0.77 10.60
N CYS A 282 -18.54 1.03 10.66
CA CYS A 282 -19.57 0.00 10.65
C CYS A 282 -20.87 0.53 10.06
N ASN A 283 -21.77 -0.39 9.70
CA ASN A 283 -23.13 -0.03 9.30
C ASN A 283 -24.01 0.32 10.51
N ASP A 284 -23.83 -0.41 11.60
CA ASP A 284 -24.49 -0.13 12.87
C ASP A 284 -23.71 -0.72 14.04
N PHE A 285 -23.98 -0.22 15.24
CA PHE A 285 -23.51 -0.84 16.47
C PHE A 285 -24.50 -0.66 17.61
N SER A 286 -24.54 -1.65 18.51
CA SER A 286 -25.37 -1.64 19.72
C SER A 286 -24.56 -2.03 20.94
N TYR A 287 -24.93 -1.48 22.10
CA TYR A 287 -24.28 -1.72 23.39
C TYR A 287 -25.30 -1.62 24.52
N ASN A 288 -24.96 -2.18 25.68
CA ASN A 288 -25.79 -2.06 26.87
C ASN A 288 -25.61 -0.66 27.50
N ALA A 289 -26.54 0.26 27.23
CA ALA A 289 -26.51 1.62 27.76
C ALA A 289 -26.71 1.70 29.29
N LEU A 290 -27.20 0.63 29.94
CA LEU A 290 -27.33 0.55 31.40
C LEU A 290 -26.01 0.21 32.09
N GLN A 291 -24.96 -0.11 31.32
CA GLN A 291 -23.65 -0.45 31.83
C GLN A 291 -22.79 0.81 31.98
N ASN A 292 -22.07 0.94 33.11
CA ASN A 292 -21.25 2.13 33.40
C ASN A 292 -19.81 2.06 32.88
N SER A 293 -19.31 0.85 32.56
CA SER A 293 -17.95 0.60 32.09
C SER A 293 -17.81 -0.82 31.52
N ASN A 294 -16.77 -1.08 30.74
CA ASN A 294 -16.43 -2.39 30.15
C ASN A 294 -17.44 -2.91 29.12
N PHE A 295 -17.81 -2.03 28.18
CA PHE A 295 -18.88 -2.27 27.21
C PHE A 295 -18.57 -3.42 26.26
N GLN A 296 -19.56 -4.28 26.02
CA GLN A 296 -19.57 -5.18 24.86
C GLN A 296 -20.37 -4.50 23.76
N VAL A 297 -19.70 -4.15 22.67
CA VAL A 297 -20.29 -3.45 21.53
C VAL A 297 -20.47 -4.47 20.41
N LYS A 298 -21.72 -4.76 20.06
CA LYS A 298 -22.06 -5.58 18.88
C LYS A 298 -22.04 -4.68 17.66
N ILE A 299 -21.34 -5.10 16.61
CA ILE A 299 -21.04 -4.27 15.44
C ILE A 299 -21.46 -5.03 14.19
N GLU A 300 -22.18 -4.35 13.30
CA GLU A 300 -22.55 -4.85 11.98
C GLU A 300 -21.60 -4.30 10.91
N ASN A 301 -21.07 -5.18 10.06
CA ASN A 301 -20.17 -4.82 8.97
C ASN A 301 -18.93 -3.99 9.39
N LEU A 302 -18.16 -4.49 10.34
CA LEU A 302 -16.95 -3.83 10.84
C LEU A 302 -15.84 -3.78 9.78
N GLN A 303 -15.21 -2.61 9.64
CA GLN A 303 -14.02 -2.38 8.80
C GLN A 303 -13.02 -1.46 9.51
N ILE A 304 -11.73 -1.67 9.29
CA ILE A 304 -10.63 -0.87 9.84
C ILE A 304 -10.11 0.08 8.76
N VAL A 305 -10.40 1.37 8.88
CA VAL A 305 -9.98 2.41 7.91
C VAL A 305 -8.67 3.09 8.29
N ASN A 306 -8.24 2.99 9.56
CA ASN A 306 -6.93 3.46 10.02
C ASN A 306 -6.40 2.58 11.15
N GLY A 307 -5.07 2.41 11.21
CA GLY A 307 -4.40 1.55 12.20
C GLY A 307 -4.06 0.14 11.68
N GLY A 308 -4.13 -0.11 10.36
CA GLY A 308 -3.86 -1.43 9.79
C GLY A 308 -2.46 -2.00 10.13
N GLN A 309 -1.42 -1.16 10.09
CA GLN A 309 -0.06 -1.53 10.53
C GLN A 309 -0.03 -1.92 12.02
N THR A 310 -0.71 -1.16 12.88
CA THR A 310 -0.83 -1.45 14.31
C THR A 310 -1.53 -2.78 14.55
N CYS A 311 -2.70 -3.01 13.93
CA CYS A 311 -3.44 -4.25 14.03
C CYS A 311 -2.62 -5.47 13.58
N MET A 312 -1.93 -5.36 12.44
CA MET A 312 -1.11 -6.45 11.91
C MET A 312 0.14 -6.71 12.76
N THR A 313 0.78 -5.66 13.28
CA THR A 313 1.93 -5.80 14.18
C THR A 313 1.53 -6.44 15.51
N ILE A 314 0.36 -6.07 16.05
CA ILE A 314 -0.23 -6.71 17.23
C ILE A 314 -0.43 -8.22 16.97
N LEU A 315 -1.05 -8.58 15.84
CA LEU A 315 -1.28 -9.99 15.47
C LEU A 315 0.05 -10.77 15.40
N LYS A 316 1.02 -10.28 14.63
CA LYS A 316 2.34 -10.92 14.48
C LYS A 316 3.06 -11.06 15.82
N THR A 317 3.03 -10.02 16.66
CA THR A 317 3.64 -10.06 18.00
C THR A 317 2.94 -11.09 18.89
N SER A 318 1.61 -11.23 18.78
CA SER A 318 0.85 -12.27 19.48
C SER A 318 1.27 -13.67 19.05
N GLU A 319 1.39 -13.91 17.75
CA GLU A 319 1.83 -15.21 17.19
C GLU A 319 3.25 -15.56 17.63
N GLU A 320 4.17 -14.58 17.61
CA GLU A 320 5.54 -14.75 18.11
C GLU A 320 5.58 -15.13 19.60
N LEU A 321 4.77 -14.48 20.43
CA LEU A 321 4.67 -14.78 21.87
C LEU A 321 4.01 -16.15 22.11
N GLU A 322 2.99 -16.52 21.34
CA GLU A 322 2.35 -17.84 21.43
C GLU A 322 3.36 -18.98 21.18
N ILE A 323 4.28 -18.82 20.22
CA ILE A 323 5.34 -19.80 19.93
C ILE A 323 6.29 -19.98 21.13
N SER A 324 6.55 -18.92 21.89
CA SER A 324 7.42 -18.96 23.08
C SER A 324 6.66 -19.29 24.38
N GLY A 325 5.36 -19.60 24.30
CA GLY A 325 4.51 -19.88 25.47
C GLY A 325 4.19 -18.64 26.32
N GLN A 326 4.29 -17.45 25.73
CA GLN A 326 3.98 -16.17 26.33
C GLN A 326 2.68 -15.59 25.76
N HIS A 327 2.17 -14.54 26.40
CA HIS A 327 0.95 -13.84 25.97
C HIS A 327 1.19 -12.33 25.86
N LEU A 328 0.35 -11.66 25.08
CA LEU A 328 0.33 -10.20 25.05
C LEU A 328 0.08 -9.62 26.46
N PRO A 329 0.69 -8.47 26.80
CA PRO A 329 0.48 -7.83 28.10
C PRO A 329 -1.00 -7.50 28.33
N GLU A 330 -1.53 -7.91 29.49
CA GLU A 330 -2.94 -7.69 29.84
C GLU A 330 -3.28 -6.21 30.09
N ASP A 331 -2.26 -5.40 30.43
CA ASP A 331 -2.39 -3.98 30.73
C ASP A 331 -2.30 -3.09 29.49
N ALA A 332 -1.92 -3.65 28.34
CA ALA A 332 -1.81 -2.92 27.08
C ALA A 332 -3.20 -2.70 26.45
N SER A 333 -3.50 -1.44 26.12
CA SER A 333 -4.75 -1.05 25.47
C SER A 333 -4.51 0.02 24.41
N VAL A 334 -5.42 0.12 23.45
CA VAL A 334 -5.37 1.07 22.34
C VAL A 334 -6.65 1.89 22.27
N LEU A 335 -6.53 3.15 21.86
CA LEU A 335 -7.67 4.01 21.59
C LEU A 335 -8.40 3.54 20.35
N VAL A 336 -9.70 3.32 20.44
CA VAL A 336 -10.56 2.94 19.31
C VAL A 336 -11.62 4.01 19.10
N ARG A 337 -11.81 4.39 17.83
CA ARG A 337 -12.91 5.23 17.35
C ARG A 337 -13.74 4.40 16.39
N LEU A 338 -15.01 4.17 16.72
CA LEU A 338 -15.96 3.44 15.91
C LEU A 338 -17.02 4.40 15.37
N TYR A 339 -17.06 4.54 14.05
CA TYR A 339 -18.01 5.38 13.34
C TYR A 339 -19.12 4.52 12.73
N LYS A 340 -20.38 4.86 13.02
CA LYS A 340 -21.54 4.35 12.28
C LYS A 340 -21.72 5.20 11.03
N LEU A 341 -21.70 4.58 9.86
CA LEU A 341 -21.91 5.25 8.59
C LEU A 341 -23.25 4.82 7.96
N PRO A 342 -23.93 5.72 7.23
CA PRO A 342 -25.13 5.36 6.48
C PRO A 342 -24.80 4.26 5.46
N LYS A 343 -25.72 3.30 5.28
CA LYS A 343 -25.52 2.18 4.34
C LYS A 343 -25.39 2.61 2.88
N ASP A 344 -25.91 3.80 2.54
CA ASP A 344 -26.05 4.29 1.16
C ASP A 344 -25.14 5.49 0.84
N ASP A 345 -24.21 5.84 1.73
CA ASP A 345 -23.35 7.04 1.58
C ASP A 345 -21.86 6.65 1.52
N GLU A 346 -21.44 6.16 0.35
CA GLU A 346 -20.04 5.80 0.08
C GLU A 346 -19.12 7.03 0.05
N ASP A 347 -19.65 8.22 -0.25
CA ASP A 347 -18.90 9.48 -0.31
C ASP A 347 -18.39 9.89 1.08
N ILE A 348 -19.23 9.80 2.12
CA ILE A 348 -18.77 10.07 3.50
C ILE A 348 -17.71 9.05 3.94
N PHE A 349 -17.86 7.78 3.57
CA PHE A 349 -16.87 6.76 3.87
C PHE A 349 -15.51 7.10 3.23
N LEU A 350 -15.51 7.46 1.95
CA LEU A 350 -14.30 7.85 1.21
C LEU A 350 -13.67 9.11 1.80
N GLN A 351 -14.46 10.13 2.14
CA GLN A 351 -13.99 11.36 2.77
C GLN A 351 -13.37 11.13 4.15
N ILE A 352 -14.00 10.33 5.01
CA ILE A 352 -13.45 9.97 6.34
C ILE A 352 -12.16 9.19 6.16
N THR A 353 -12.13 8.24 5.22
CA THR A 353 -10.96 7.42 4.95
C THR A 353 -9.81 8.28 4.42
N HIS A 354 -10.06 9.21 3.48
CA HIS A 354 -9.05 10.16 3.01
C HIS A 354 -8.58 11.09 4.13
N ALA A 355 -9.48 11.73 4.88
CA ALA A 355 -9.14 12.67 5.94
C ALA A 355 -8.34 12.03 7.09
N THR A 356 -8.70 10.80 7.45
CA THR A 356 -7.98 10.05 8.50
C THR A 356 -6.61 9.58 8.00
N ASN A 357 -6.46 9.33 6.69
CA ASN A 357 -5.21 8.90 6.07
C ASN A 357 -4.30 10.06 5.61
N SER A 358 -4.84 11.26 5.43
CA SER A 358 -4.13 12.48 5.01
C SER A 358 -3.41 13.20 6.16
N GLN A 359 -3.35 12.60 7.36
CA GLN A 359 -2.41 13.04 8.37
C GLN A 359 -1.00 12.77 7.85
N ASN A 360 -0.37 13.81 7.29
CA ASN A 360 0.97 13.76 6.73
C ASN A 360 1.93 13.11 7.75
N PRO A 361 2.80 12.19 7.32
CA PRO A 361 3.86 11.70 8.17
C PRO A 361 4.63 12.88 8.75
N VAL A 362 4.81 12.90 10.07
CA VAL A 362 5.67 13.91 10.71
C VAL A 362 7.05 13.78 10.10
N ASP A 363 7.53 14.85 9.44
CA ASP A 363 8.86 14.87 8.85
C ASP A 363 9.87 14.61 9.99
N LEU A 364 10.64 13.53 9.86
CA LEU A 364 11.66 13.17 10.85
C LEU A 364 12.67 14.30 11.05
N LYS A 365 12.87 15.14 10.01
CA LYS A 365 13.65 16.38 10.09
C LYS A 365 13.07 17.33 11.13
N ASP A 366 11.76 17.55 11.10
CA ASP A 366 11.05 18.44 12.02
C ASP A 366 11.01 17.84 13.43
N LEU A 367 10.85 16.51 13.57
CA LEU A 367 10.94 15.84 14.86
C LEU A 367 12.33 16.00 15.49
N LYS A 368 13.38 15.73 14.71
CA LYS A 368 14.78 15.82 15.15
C LYS A 368 15.27 17.24 15.33
N SER A 369 14.58 18.25 14.81
CA SER A 369 14.88 19.66 15.07
C SER A 369 14.84 20.04 16.56
N ASN A 370 14.09 19.28 17.37
CA ASN A 370 13.95 19.49 18.80
C ASN A 370 14.88 18.61 19.65
N ASP A 371 15.71 17.76 19.04
CA ASP A 371 16.71 16.94 19.72
C ASP A 371 17.76 17.84 20.41
N GLU A 372 18.17 17.51 21.64
CA GLU A 372 19.12 18.31 22.42
C GLU A 372 20.46 18.48 21.69
N LYS A 373 20.92 17.45 20.95
CA LYS A 373 22.14 17.56 20.13
C LYS A 373 22.03 18.69 19.10
N GLN A 374 20.85 18.90 18.51
CA GLN A 374 20.63 19.94 17.49
C GLN A 374 20.55 21.33 18.12
N LYS A 375 19.99 21.45 19.32
CA LYS A 375 19.99 22.71 20.08
C LYS A 375 21.40 23.12 20.51
N GLN A 376 22.21 22.16 20.96
CA GLN A 376 23.61 22.41 21.32
C GLN A 376 24.43 22.85 20.10
N LEU A 377 24.26 22.19 18.96
CA LEU A 377 24.91 22.59 17.72
C LEU A 377 24.48 23.99 17.25
N GLU A 378 23.21 24.36 17.40
CA GLU A 378 22.73 25.71 17.10
C GLU A 378 23.49 26.77 17.90
N SER A 379 23.58 26.58 19.22
CA SER A 379 24.32 27.49 20.11
C SER A 379 25.80 27.57 19.72
N HIS A 380 26.48 26.43 19.57
CA HIS A 380 27.91 26.42 19.27
C HIS A 380 28.23 27.04 17.90
N ILE A 381 27.40 26.78 16.87
CA ILE A 381 27.62 27.34 15.53
C ILE A 381 27.38 28.84 15.53
N GLN A 382 26.40 29.31 16.32
CA GLN A 382 26.12 30.73 16.52
C GLN A 382 27.28 31.46 17.21
N ASP A 383 27.97 30.83 18.16
CA ASP A 383 29.15 31.40 18.83
C ASP A 383 30.30 31.68 17.84
N PHE A 384 30.38 30.91 16.76
CA PHE A 384 31.33 31.13 15.66
C PHE A 384 30.85 32.13 14.59
N GLY A 385 29.69 32.76 14.79
CA GLY A 385 29.13 33.76 13.86
C GLY A 385 28.38 33.17 12.66
N PHE A 386 28.07 31.87 12.66
CA PHE A 386 27.28 31.22 11.62
C PHE A 386 25.83 31.00 12.07
N VAL A 387 24.89 30.98 11.13
CA VAL A 387 23.47 30.72 11.43
C VAL A 387 23.16 29.27 11.12
N TYR A 388 22.82 28.48 12.15
CA TYR A 388 22.34 27.12 12.00
C TYR A 388 20.81 27.06 12.04
N ARG A 389 20.18 26.63 10.94
CA ARG A 389 18.72 26.52 10.85
C ARG A 389 18.27 25.08 11.07
N ARG A 390 17.80 24.82 12.29
CA ARG A 390 17.24 23.52 12.68
C ARG A 390 15.75 23.33 12.35
N LYS A 391 14.97 24.41 12.23
CA LYS A 391 13.54 24.39 11.85
C LYS A 391 13.32 25.04 10.49
N ARG A 392 12.30 24.61 9.76
CA ARG A 392 11.76 25.37 8.63
C ARG A 392 11.22 26.71 9.17
N ALA A 393 11.68 27.82 8.60
CA ALA A 393 11.19 29.15 8.92
C ALA A 393 10.52 29.74 7.67
N ASP A 394 9.42 30.46 7.87
CA ASP A 394 8.72 31.19 6.81
C ASP A 394 9.56 32.42 6.40
N GLY A 395 10.51 32.20 5.49
CA GLY A 395 11.35 33.26 4.92
C GLY A 395 12.49 32.70 4.08
N THR A 396 12.78 33.35 2.95
CA THR A 396 13.91 33.02 2.06
C THR A 396 15.22 33.10 2.85
N GLY A 397 15.85 31.96 3.10
CA GLY A 397 17.11 31.91 3.84
C GLY A 397 18.27 32.58 3.14
N LYS A 398 19.27 33.04 3.90
CA LYS A 398 20.50 33.55 3.28
C LYS A 398 21.32 32.35 2.77
N PRO A 399 22.01 32.45 1.63
CA PRO A 399 22.89 31.38 1.12
C PRO A 399 24.00 30.98 2.11
N SER A 400 24.37 31.89 3.02
CA SER A 400 25.33 31.64 4.09
C SER A 400 24.82 30.66 5.15
N ASP A 401 23.51 30.53 5.32
CA ASP A 401 22.91 29.82 6.46
C ASP A 401 23.10 28.31 6.31
N ILE A 402 23.45 27.65 7.40
CA ILE A 402 23.67 26.21 7.45
C ILE A 402 22.35 25.58 7.84
N THR A 403 21.66 24.95 6.89
CA THR A 403 20.46 24.16 7.21
C THR A 403 20.88 22.84 7.83
N HIS A 404 20.04 22.26 8.70
CA HIS A 404 20.30 20.93 9.25
C HIS A 404 20.46 19.87 8.14
N GLY A 405 19.76 20.00 7.00
CA GLY A 405 19.92 19.13 5.84
C GLY A 405 21.30 19.24 5.20
N THR A 406 21.75 20.46 4.92
CA THR A 406 23.10 20.73 4.40
C THR A 406 24.19 20.25 5.36
N ALA A 407 23.98 20.43 6.68
CA ALA A 407 24.90 19.90 7.68
C ALA A 407 24.97 18.37 7.63
N ALA A 408 23.83 17.67 7.50
CA ALA A 408 23.82 16.22 7.42
C ALA A 408 24.57 15.69 6.18
N GLU A 409 24.34 16.29 5.02
CA GLU A 409 25.04 15.95 3.76
C GLU A 409 26.54 16.21 3.85
N ALA A 410 26.94 17.36 4.41
CA ALA A 410 28.33 17.74 4.57
C ALA A 410 29.06 16.82 5.56
N LEU A 411 28.44 16.51 6.70
CA LEU A 411 29.01 15.61 7.70
C LEU A 411 29.18 14.19 7.15
N LEU A 412 28.19 13.67 6.42
CA LEU A 412 28.31 12.36 5.76
C LEU A 412 29.42 12.33 4.72
N SER A 413 29.49 13.37 3.88
CA SER A 413 30.47 13.44 2.79
C SER A 413 31.90 13.59 3.32
N VAL A 414 32.12 14.52 4.26
CA VAL A 414 33.46 14.91 4.70
C VAL A 414 33.94 14.06 5.87
N TRP A 415 33.17 13.95 6.95
CA TRP A 415 33.62 13.29 8.18
C TRP A 415 33.25 11.82 8.29
N ARG A 416 32.32 11.31 7.47
CA ARG A 416 31.95 9.89 7.44
C ARG A 416 32.37 9.18 6.15
N HIS A 417 33.03 9.89 5.24
CA HIS A 417 33.54 9.36 3.97
C HIS A 417 32.47 8.63 3.14
N ALA A 418 31.21 9.07 3.23
CA ALA A 418 30.06 8.44 2.61
C ALA A 418 29.28 9.40 1.67
N PRO A 419 29.94 10.00 0.65
CA PRO A 419 29.31 10.99 -0.22
C PRO A 419 28.14 10.43 -1.04
N ARG A 420 28.16 9.13 -1.36
CA ARG A 420 27.03 8.45 -2.00
C ARG A 420 25.79 8.44 -1.10
N GLN A 421 25.99 8.20 0.21
CA GLN A 421 24.90 8.21 1.18
C GLN A 421 24.39 9.63 1.45
N ALA A 422 25.29 10.62 1.45
CA ALA A 422 24.91 12.02 1.54
C ALA A 422 23.94 12.41 0.43
N LYS A 423 24.26 12.11 -0.84
CA LYS A 423 23.46 12.57 -1.98
C LYS A 423 22.18 11.78 -2.22
N PHE A 424 22.23 10.45 -2.09
CA PHE A 424 21.13 9.57 -2.52
C PHE A 424 20.22 9.07 -1.39
N PHE A 425 20.60 9.26 -0.11
CA PHE A 425 19.85 8.78 1.04
C PHE A 425 19.32 9.91 1.92
N ALA A 426 18.95 11.05 1.32
CA ALA A 426 18.49 12.25 2.03
C ALA A 426 17.26 12.03 2.93
N ARG A 427 16.42 11.02 2.62
CA ARG A 427 15.28 10.61 3.46
C ARG A 427 15.72 9.90 4.75
N GLU A 428 16.88 9.25 4.75
CA GLU A 428 17.41 8.47 5.88
C GLU A 428 18.33 9.27 6.82
N HIS A 429 18.74 10.49 6.45
CA HIS A 429 19.64 11.32 7.26
C HIS A 429 19.10 11.61 8.66
N PHE A 430 17.80 11.87 8.76
CA PHE A 430 17.10 12.07 10.04
C PHE A 430 16.34 10.81 10.49
N GLY A 431 16.57 9.72 9.75
CA GLY A 431 16.10 8.36 10.01
C GLY A 431 17.22 7.50 10.58
N LYS A 432 17.54 6.39 9.88
CA LYS A 432 18.53 5.40 10.34
C LYS A 432 19.93 5.95 10.48
N LEU A 433 20.30 6.97 9.69
CA LEU A 433 21.64 7.52 9.69
C LEU A 433 21.83 8.62 10.75
N TYR A 434 20.77 9.06 11.43
CA TYR A 434 20.84 10.24 12.29
C TYR A 434 21.95 10.19 13.34
N ASP A 435 22.05 9.09 14.09
CA ASP A 435 23.07 8.95 15.14
C ASP A 435 24.47 8.65 14.59
N VAL A 436 24.57 8.18 13.34
CA VAL A 436 25.85 8.05 12.61
C VAL A 436 26.36 9.43 12.18
N ILE A 437 25.46 10.30 11.73
CA ILE A 437 25.76 11.66 11.28
C ILE A 437 26.06 12.55 12.49
N PHE A 438 25.10 12.66 13.40
CA PHE A 438 25.11 13.53 14.58
C PHE A 438 25.49 12.72 15.83
N THR A 439 26.79 12.44 15.95
CA THR A 439 27.36 11.76 17.12
C THR A 439 27.33 12.67 18.35
N ALA A 440 27.38 12.08 19.55
CA ALA A 440 27.34 12.84 20.80
C ALA A 440 28.57 13.76 20.99
N GLN A 441 29.70 13.44 20.36
CA GLN A 441 30.94 14.20 20.44
C GLN A 441 31.08 15.28 19.36
N LEU A 442 30.10 15.39 18.45
CA LEU A 442 30.14 16.34 17.35
C LEU A 442 30.02 17.78 17.87
N ASN A 443 30.93 18.66 17.45
CA ASN A 443 30.90 20.08 17.84
C ASN A 443 30.64 21.03 16.64
N GLY A 444 30.31 22.29 16.94
CA GLY A 444 29.95 23.28 15.93
C GLY A 444 31.07 23.55 14.90
N ALA A 445 32.33 23.57 15.34
CA ALA A 445 33.47 23.80 14.44
C ALA A 445 33.62 22.68 13.39
N GLN A 446 33.41 21.42 13.78
CA GLN A 446 33.42 20.29 12.85
C GLN A 446 32.31 20.40 11.80
N VAL A 447 31.11 20.81 12.21
CA VAL A 447 29.97 21.03 11.29
C VAL A 447 30.29 22.15 10.31
N ILE A 448 30.75 23.31 10.80
CA ILE A 448 31.11 24.47 9.97
C ILE A 448 32.17 24.07 8.94
N THR A 449 33.23 23.40 9.39
CA THR A 449 34.35 22.97 8.53
C THR A 449 33.87 22.05 7.42
N ALA A 450 33.04 21.05 7.75
CA ALA A 450 32.47 20.15 6.75
C ALA A 450 31.62 20.90 5.73
N VAL A 451 30.77 21.82 6.18
CA VAL A 451 29.87 22.58 5.29
C VAL A 451 30.64 23.52 4.38
N LEU A 452 31.69 24.17 4.87
CA LEU A 452 32.54 25.02 4.04
C LEU A 452 33.26 24.21 2.96
N ILE A 453 33.84 23.05 3.31
CA ILE A 453 34.46 22.14 2.34
C ILE A 453 33.43 21.66 1.31
N TYR A 454 32.24 21.25 1.79
CA TYR A 454 31.16 20.74 0.95
C TYR A 454 30.59 21.78 -0.03
N ARG A 455 30.63 23.07 0.31
CA ARG A 455 30.18 24.16 -0.58
C ARG A 455 31.21 24.54 -1.64
N ILE A 456 32.48 24.19 -1.44
CA ILE A 456 33.58 24.49 -2.36
C ILE A 456 33.74 23.36 -3.40
N ALA A 457 33.51 22.11 -2.98
CA ALA A 457 33.51 20.92 -3.83
C ALA A 457 32.25 20.83 -4.69
#